data_AF-A0A2M9QAV8-F1
#
_entry.id   AF-A0A2M9QAV8-F1
#
_cell.length_a   1.000
_cell.length_b   1.000
_cell.length_c   1.000
_cell.angle_alpha   90.00
_cell.angle_beta   90.00
_cell.angle_gamma   90.00
#
_symmetry.space_group_name_H-M   'P 1'
#
loop_
_entity.id
_entity.type
_entity.pdbx_description
1 polymer ?
#
loop_
_entity_poly.entity_id
_entity_poly.type
_entity_poly.pdbx_seq_one_letter_code
_entity_poly.pdbx_strand_id
1 'polypeptide(L)'
;RGFITEDERYDRVISSWSAAKDEIQSKLMKSLEKTNPIFMMSDSGARGNASNFTQLAGMRGLMANPAGRIIELPIKSSFREGLTVLEYFISTHGARKGLADTALKTADSGYLTRRLVDVAQDVIVREDDCGTDRGLTIGALMEGTELIEALDERIIGRHTKKTIMHPETGEVILEKDGLIDQDIARAVIEVGIEEVTIRSAFTCNTKHGVCKKCYGMNLATGEEVEVGEAVGIIAAQSIGEPGTQLTMRTFHTGGVAGDDITQGLPRIQEIFESRNPKG
;
A
#
# COMPACT_ATOMS: atom_id res chain seq x y z
N ARG A 1 -6.04 -27.91 34.48
CA ARG A 1 -6.14 -27.20 35.78
C ARG A 1 -6.69 -25.82 35.43
N GLY A 2 -7.93 -25.49 35.80
CA GLY A 2 -8.69 -24.33 35.29
C GLY A 2 -8.16 -22.96 35.73
N PHE A 3 -6.90 -22.66 35.44
CA PHE A 3 -6.21 -21.42 35.76
C PHE A 3 -6.30 -20.36 34.66
N ILE A 4 -6.75 -20.75 33.46
CA ILE A 4 -6.90 -19.87 32.29
C ILE A 4 -8.27 -20.11 31.66
N THR A 5 -8.79 -19.09 30.98
CA THR A 5 -10.02 -19.22 30.19
C THR A 5 -9.76 -19.97 28.88
N GLU A 6 -10.81 -20.42 28.19
CA GLU A 6 -10.66 -21.06 26.88
C GLU A 6 -10.13 -20.10 25.81
N ASP A 7 -10.49 -18.82 25.87
CA ASP A 7 -9.99 -17.81 24.93
C ASP A 7 -8.49 -17.56 25.15
N GLU A 8 -8.05 -17.42 26.40
CA GLU A 8 -6.63 -17.30 26.74
C GLU A 8 -5.83 -18.55 26.34
N ARG A 9 -6.43 -19.75 26.51
CA ARG A 9 -5.81 -20.99 26.06
C ARG A 9 -5.65 -21.01 24.54
N TYR A 10 -6.70 -20.65 23.81
CA TYR A 10 -6.70 -20.58 22.35
C TYR A 10 -5.59 -19.64 21.85
N ASP A 11 -5.52 -18.41 22.35
CA ASP A 11 -4.51 -17.44 21.93
C ASP A 11 -3.08 -17.89 22.24
N ARG A 12 -2.86 -18.50 23.42
CA ARG A 12 -1.55 -19.07 23.77
C ARG A 12 -1.13 -20.22 22.86
N VAL A 13 -2.07 -21.08 22.47
CA VAL A 13 -1.79 -22.19 21.55
C VAL A 13 -1.40 -21.65 20.17
N ILE A 14 -2.16 -20.68 19.65
CA ILE A 14 -1.84 -20.03 18.37
C ILE A 14 -0.48 -19.35 18.42
N SER A 15 -0.20 -18.55 19.46
CA SER A 15 1.08 -17.87 19.64
C SER A 15 2.25 -18.85 19.69
N SER A 16 2.11 -19.97 20.40
CA SER A 16 3.15 -21.00 20.50
C SER A 16 3.49 -21.62 19.14
N TRP A 17 2.47 -21.90 18.33
CA TRP A 17 2.68 -22.46 16.98
C TRP A 17 3.24 -21.45 15.99
N SER A 18 2.84 -20.18 16.08
CA SER A 18 3.43 -19.11 15.27
C SER A 18 4.91 -18.93 15.60
N ALA A 19 5.27 -18.89 16.89
CA ALA A 19 6.67 -18.79 17.32
C ALA A 19 7.53 -19.96 16.80
N ALA A 20 6.99 -21.19 16.83
CA ALA A 20 7.68 -22.36 16.28
C ALA A 20 7.93 -22.23 14.76
N LYS A 21 6.95 -21.71 14.02
CA LYS A 21 7.07 -21.45 12.58
C LYS A 21 8.14 -20.40 12.28
N ASP A 22 8.18 -19.32 13.05
CA ASP A 22 9.15 -18.24 12.85
C ASP A 22 10.58 -18.69 13.17
N GLU A 23 10.75 -19.55 14.19
CA GLU A 23 12.02 -20.18 14.51
C GLU A 23 12.49 -21.10 13.36
N ILE A 24 11.59 -21.92 12.81
CA ILE A 24 11.87 -22.79 11.67
C ILE A 24 12.26 -21.95 10.45
N GLN A 25 11.51 -20.90 10.13
CA GLN A 25 11.81 -19.99 9.02
C GLN A 25 13.21 -19.38 9.18
N SER A 26 13.53 -18.88 10.37
CA SER A 26 14.82 -18.24 10.66
C SER A 26 16.00 -19.21 10.50
N LYS A 27 15.85 -20.45 10.95
CA LYS A 27 16.88 -21.50 10.79
C LYS A 27 16.99 -21.96 9.34
N LEU A 28 15.87 -22.09 8.64
CA LEU A 28 15.83 -22.53 7.24
C LEU A 28 16.50 -21.51 6.32
N MET A 29 16.26 -20.21 6.51
CA MET A 29 16.90 -19.17 5.70
C MET A 29 18.41 -19.12 5.92
N LYS A 30 18.90 -19.46 7.13
CA LYS A 30 20.33 -19.53 7.45
C LYS A 30 21.00 -20.81 6.94
N SER A 31 20.25 -21.88 6.69
CA SER A 31 20.79 -23.16 6.23
C SER A 31 21.00 -23.23 4.72
N LEU A 32 20.38 -22.32 3.96
CA LEU A 32 20.50 -22.27 2.51
C LEU A 32 21.84 -21.64 2.09
N GLU A 33 22.60 -22.35 1.25
CA GLU A 33 23.81 -21.81 0.63
C GLU A 33 23.49 -20.77 -0.45
N LYS A 34 24.39 -19.79 -0.62
CA LYS A 34 24.22 -18.71 -1.62
C LYS A 34 24.13 -19.21 -3.07
N THR A 35 24.77 -20.34 -3.36
CA THR A 35 24.78 -20.99 -4.68
C THR A 35 23.53 -21.83 -4.94
N ASN A 36 22.66 -22.01 -3.96
CA ASN A 36 21.43 -22.75 -4.13
C ASN A 36 20.50 -21.97 -5.10
N PRO A 37 20.06 -22.57 -6.22
CA PRO A 37 19.18 -21.90 -7.18
C PRO A 37 17.90 -21.33 -6.56
N ILE A 38 17.36 -22.03 -5.55
CA ILE A 38 16.17 -21.61 -4.83
C ILE A 38 16.44 -20.35 -4.00
N PHE A 39 17.60 -20.28 -3.36
CA PHE A 39 18.04 -19.09 -2.64
C PHE A 39 18.30 -17.93 -3.61
N MET A 40 19.03 -18.17 -4.70
CA MET A 40 19.32 -17.16 -5.72
C MET A 40 18.04 -16.55 -6.32
N MET A 41 17.00 -17.36 -6.60
CA MET A 41 15.72 -16.86 -7.12
C MET A 41 14.97 -15.97 -6.12
N SER A 42 15.08 -16.27 -4.82
CA SER A 42 14.47 -15.47 -3.77
C SER A 42 15.24 -14.17 -3.51
N ASP A 43 16.56 -14.28 -3.36
CA ASP A 43 17.45 -13.18 -2.99
C ASP A 43 17.56 -12.14 -4.10
N SER A 44 17.54 -12.59 -5.36
CA SER A 44 17.48 -11.70 -6.52
C SER A 44 16.14 -10.94 -6.67
N GLY A 45 15.11 -11.27 -5.87
CA GLY A 45 13.77 -10.69 -6.02
C GLY A 45 13.00 -11.18 -7.26
N ALA A 46 13.55 -12.13 -8.02
CA ALA A 46 12.92 -12.63 -9.25
C ALA A 46 11.59 -13.35 -8.96
N ARG A 47 11.58 -14.28 -8.01
CA ARG A 47 10.36 -14.98 -7.56
C ARG A 47 10.58 -15.76 -6.27
N GLY A 48 9.69 -15.57 -5.31
CA GLY A 48 9.68 -16.30 -4.04
C GLY A 48 9.95 -15.39 -2.85
N ASN A 49 9.47 -15.79 -1.68
CA ASN A 49 9.69 -15.10 -0.43
C ASN A 49 9.98 -16.14 0.67
N ALA A 50 10.53 -15.71 1.81
CA ALA A 50 10.88 -16.61 2.91
C ALA A 50 9.71 -17.49 3.37
N SER A 51 8.48 -16.94 3.39
CA SER A 51 7.27 -17.68 3.76
C SER A 51 6.98 -18.86 2.81
N ASN A 52 7.16 -18.68 1.50
CA ASN A 52 7.00 -19.76 0.52
C ASN A 52 8.02 -20.88 0.73
N PHE A 53 9.26 -20.55 1.08
CA PHE A 53 10.30 -21.56 1.36
C PHE A 53 10.04 -22.31 2.66
N THR A 54 9.59 -21.60 3.71
CA THR A 54 9.15 -22.23 4.95
C THR A 54 8.06 -23.27 4.69
N GLN A 55 7.09 -22.98 3.82
CA GLN A 55 6.05 -23.97 3.47
C GLN A 55 6.59 -25.16 2.66
N LEU A 56 7.60 -24.93 1.80
CA LEU A 56 8.17 -25.97 0.95
C LEU A 56 9.01 -26.98 1.74
N ALA A 57 9.85 -26.50 2.66
CA ALA A 57 10.91 -27.29 3.30
C ALA A 57 10.96 -27.21 4.84
N GLY A 58 10.08 -26.43 5.47
CA GLY A 58 10.03 -26.26 6.93
C GLY A 58 8.72 -26.78 7.51
N MET A 59 7.72 -25.92 7.59
CA MET A 59 6.36 -26.30 8.01
C MET A 59 5.33 -25.43 7.29
N ARG A 60 4.16 -26.00 7.00
CA ARG A 60 3.07 -25.24 6.40
C ARG A 60 2.40 -24.29 7.41
N GLY A 61 2.25 -24.74 8.65
CA GLY A 61 1.79 -23.92 9.78
C GLY A 61 0.27 -23.92 10.00
N LEU A 62 -0.22 -22.85 10.62
CA LEU A 62 -1.61 -22.69 10.99
C LEU A 62 -2.48 -22.28 9.79
N MET A 63 -3.73 -22.75 9.80
CA MET A 63 -4.71 -22.51 8.74
C MET A 63 -5.95 -21.82 9.30
N ALA A 64 -6.55 -20.92 8.52
CA ALA A 64 -7.85 -20.35 8.84
C ALA A 64 -9.00 -21.27 8.36
N ASN A 65 -10.03 -21.40 9.18
CA ASN A 65 -11.29 -22.02 8.79
C ASN A 65 -12.10 -21.08 7.86
N PRO A 66 -13.21 -21.54 7.25
CA PRO A 66 -14.02 -20.69 6.38
C PRO A 66 -14.59 -19.44 7.07
N ALA A 67 -14.85 -19.51 8.38
CA ALA A 67 -15.29 -18.37 9.18
C ALA A 67 -14.18 -17.37 9.51
N GLY A 68 -12.91 -17.65 9.17
CA GLY A 68 -11.76 -16.80 9.45
C GLY A 68 -11.05 -17.08 10.78
N ARG A 69 -11.57 -18.01 11.60
CA ARG A 69 -10.91 -18.42 12.85
C ARG A 69 -9.76 -19.38 12.56
N ILE A 70 -8.63 -19.20 13.23
CA ILE A 70 -7.46 -20.06 13.09
C ILE A 70 -7.76 -21.43 13.73
N ILE A 71 -7.42 -22.50 13.02
CA ILE A 71 -7.55 -23.88 13.49
C ILE A 71 -6.36 -24.19 14.40
N GLU A 72 -6.61 -24.58 15.65
CA GLU A 72 -5.58 -24.85 16.66
C GLU A 72 -4.64 -26.01 16.31
N LEU A 73 -5.08 -26.93 15.45
CA LEU A 73 -4.26 -28.03 14.96
C LEU A 73 -3.42 -27.55 13.75
N PRO A 74 -2.10 -27.35 13.90
CA PRO A 74 -1.25 -26.91 12.80
C PRO A 74 -0.96 -28.06 11.83
N ILE A 75 -0.58 -27.68 10.61
CA ILE A 75 0.05 -28.60 9.66
C ILE A 75 1.55 -28.57 9.91
N LYS A 76 2.07 -29.70 10.41
CA LYS A 76 3.49 -29.82 10.80
C LYS A 76 4.35 -30.16 9.60
N SER A 77 3.83 -30.99 8.70
CA SER A 77 4.55 -31.40 7.50
C SER A 77 4.75 -30.24 6.52
N SER A 78 5.88 -30.29 5.82
CA SER A 78 6.16 -29.47 4.65
C SER A 78 5.69 -30.12 3.35
N PHE A 79 5.68 -29.38 2.25
CA PHE A 79 5.39 -29.97 0.94
C PHE A 79 6.44 -30.98 0.47
N ARG A 80 7.69 -30.82 0.91
CA ARG A 80 8.76 -31.79 0.64
C ARG A 80 8.53 -33.13 1.35
N GLU A 81 8.02 -33.08 2.59
CA GLU A 81 7.75 -34.29 3.38
C GLU A 81 6.43 -34.96 2.99
N GLY A 82 5.48 -34.18 2.49
CA GLY A 82 4.15 -34.63 2.11
C GLY A 82 3.13 -34.44 3.23
N LEU A 83 1.90 -34.11 2.84
CA LEU A 83 0.79 -33.85 3.76
C LEU A 83 0.01 -35.12 4.02
N THR A 84 -0.39 -35.34 5.27
CA THR A 84 -1.38 -36.38 5.59
C THR A 84 -2.76 -36.03 5.04
N VAL A 85 -3.67 -37.01 4.94
CA VAL A 85 -5.03 -36.78 4.44
C VAL A 85 -5.76 -35.69 5.24
N LEU A 86 -5.60 -35.69 6.57
CA LEU A 86 -6.23 -34.69 7.44
C LEU A 86 -5.64 -33.29 7.22
N GLU A 87 -4.31 -33.17 7.16
CA GLU A 87 -3.63 -31.89 6.91
C GLU A 87 -3.99 -31.32 5.53
N TYR A 88 -4.03 -32.18 4.51
CA TYR A 88 -4.46 -31.78 3.18
C TYR A 88 -5.91 -31.27 3.22
N PHE A 89 -6.83 -32.02 3.84
CA PHE A 89 -8.24 -31.61 3.96
C PHE A 89 -8.40 -30.27 4.68
N ILE A 90 -7.68 -30.05 5.79
CA ILE A 90 -7.68 -28.77 6.51
C ILE A 90 -7.20 -27.64 5.58
N SER A 91 -6.13 -27.86 4.82
CA SER A 91 -5.56 -26.86 3.91
C SER A 91 -6.52 -26.43 2.79
N THR A 92 -7.46 -27.29 2.39
CA THR A 92 -8.43 -26.96 1.32
C THR A 92 -9.42 -25.87 1.71
N HIS A 93 -9.75 -25.73 3.00
CA HIS A 93 -10.75 -24.78 3.48
C HIS A 93 -10.31 -23.34 3.22
N GLY A 94 -9.10 -22.99 3.66
CA GLY A 94 -8.53 -21.67 3.46
C GLY A 94 -8.21 -21.39 1.99
N ALA A 95 -7.73 -22.40 1.24
CA ALA A 95 -7.49 -22.25 -0.20
C ALA A 95 -8.77 -21.94 -0.99
N ARG A 96 -9.87 -22.66 -0.71
CA ARG A 96 -11.15 -22.43 -1.39
C ARG A 96 -11.75 -21.08 -1.04
N LYS A 97 -11.67 -20.66 0.23
CA LYS A 97 -12.10 -19.32 0.64
C LYS A 97 -11.31 -18.25 -0.09
N GLY A 98 -9.98 -18.37 -0.14
CA GLY A 98 -9.12 -17.45 -0.87
C GLY A 98 -9.49 -17.30 -2.35
N LEU A 99 -9.72 -18.42 -3.05
CA LEU A 99 -10.17 -18.40 -4.45
C LEU A 99 -11.54 -17.74 -4.63
N ALA A 100 -12.48 -18.00 -3.73
CA ALA A 100 -13.80 -17.39 -3.77
C ALA A 100 -13.74 -15.88 -3.47
N ASP A 101 -12.98 -15.48 -2.46
CA ASP A 101 -12.79 -14.08 -2.08
C ASP A 101 -12.13 -13.28 -3.20
N THR A 102 -11.12 -13.84 -3.89
CA THR A 102 -10.54 -13.19 -5.07
C THR A 102 -11.59 -12.99 -6.16
N ALA A 103 -12.37 -14.01 -6.49
CA ALA A 103 -13.39 -13.92 -7.53
C ALA A 103 -14.48 -12.89 -7.19
N LEU A 104 -14.93 -12.85 -5.93
CA LEU A 104 -15.99 -11.95 -5.48
C LEU A 104 -15.49 -10.51 -5.33
N LYS A 105 -14.37 -10.29 -4.63
CA LYS A 105 -13.89 -8.93 -4.29
C LYS A 105 -13.32 -8.18 -5.49
N THR A 106 -12.97 -8.87 -6.57
CA THR A 106 -12.62 -8.23 -7.85
C THR A 106 -13.77 -7.36 -8.36
N ALA A 107 -15.02 -7.82 -8.20
CA ALA A 107 -16.20 -7.06 -8.61
C ALA A 107 -16.38 -5.79 -7.78
N ASP A 108 -16.12 -5.85 -6.46
CA ASP A 108 -16.23 -4.69 -5.57
C ASP A 108 -15.21 -3.60 -5.92
N SER A 109 -13.98 -4.00 -6.25
CA SER A 109 -12.95 -3.07 -6.70
C SER A 109 -13.26 -2.47 -8.08
N GLY A 110 -13.75 -3.29 -9.01
CA GLY A 110 -14.21 -2.81 -10.32
C GLY A 110 -15.37 -1.82 -10.20
N TYR A 111 -16.30 -2.07 -9.27
CA TYR A 111 -17.41 -1.18 -8.99
C TYR A 111 -16.93 0.15 -8.38
N LEU A 112 -15.98 0.11 -7.44
CA LEU A 112 -15.34 1.32 -6.91
C LEU A 112 -14.66 2.12 -8.03
N THR A 113 -13.88 1.46 -8.88
CA THR A 113 -13.17 2.10 -10.00
C THR A 113 -14.15 2.78 -10.96
N ARG A 114 -15.25 2.10 -11.32
CA ARG A 114 -16.31 2.69 -12.14
C ARG A 114 -16.88 3.96 -11.50
N ARG A 115 -17.17 3.93 -10.20
CA ARG A 115 -17.71 5.11 -9.49
C ARG A 115 -16.72 6.26 -9.42
N LEU A 116 -15.43 5.96 -9.20
CA LEU A 116 -14.37 6.96 -9.23
C LEU A 116 -14.30 7.63 -10.61
N VAL A 117 -14.36 6.84 -11.69
CA VAL A 117 -14.39 7.35 -13.07
C VAL A 117 -15.63 8.22 -13.32
N ASP A 118 -16.83 7.76 -12.94
CA ASP A 118 -18.08 8.53 -13.12
C ASP A 118 -18.02 9.91 -12.43
N VAL A 119 -17.37 10.01 -11.26
CA VAL A 119 -17.24 11.27 -10.52
C VAL A 119 -16.10 12.15 -11.08
N ALA A 120 -15.01 11.55 -11.53
CA ALA A 120 -13.79 12.27 -11.93
C ALA A 120 -13.68 12.57 -13.44
N GLN A 121 -14.56 12.02 -14.29
CA GLN A 121 -14.44 12.11 -15.75
C GLN A 121 -14.35 13.55 -16.30
N ASP A 122 -15.00 14.51 -15.64
CA ASP A 122 -15.03 15.91 -16.09
C ASP A 122 -13.84 16.74 -15.59
N VAL A 123 -12.92 16.14 -14.82
CA VAL A 123 -11.73 16.82 -14.29
C VAL A 123 -10.61 16.77 -15.33
N ILE A 124 -10.52 17.84 -16.11
CA ILE A 124 -9.54 18.05 -17.19
C ILE A 124 -8.72 19.30 -16.89
N VAL A 125 -7.46 19.35 -17.35
CA VAL A 125 -6.66 20.57 -17.30
C VAL A 125 -7.20 21.59 -18.32
N ARG A 126 -7.67 22.76 -17.87
CA ARG A 126 -8.36 23.73 -18.75
C ARG A 126 -7.60 25.03 -19.03
N GLU A 127 -6.73 25.44 -18.14
CA GLU A 127 -6.04 26.73 -18.20
C GLU A 127 -4.67 26.62 -17.55
N ASP A 128 -3.77 27.55 -17.83
CA ASP A 128 -2.41 27.52 -17.30
C ASP A 128 -2.36 27.90 -15.81
N ASP A 129 -3.03 29.00 -15.45
CA ASP A 129 -3.09 29.52 -14.08
C ASP A 129 -4.50 30.04 -13.75
N CYS A 130 -5.04 29.63 -12.61
CA CYS A 130 -6.36 30.03 -12.15
C CYS A 130 -6.34 31.33 -11.31
N GLY A 131 -5.16 31.92 -11.12
CA GLY A 131 -4.98 33.15 -10.33
C GLY A 131 -5.29 33.00 -8.84
N THR A 132 -5.38 31.76 -8.32
CA THR A 132 -5.63 31.54 -6.89
C THR A 132 -4.46 32.01 -6.05
N ASP A 133 -4.71 32.80 -5.01
CA ASP A 133 -3.71 33.19 -4.00
C ASP A 133 -3.59 32.19 -2.85
N ARG A 134 -4.40 31.13 -2.87
CA ARG A 134 -4.40 30.09 -1.86
C ARG A 134 -3.32 29.04 -2.18
N GLY A 135 -2.64 28.58 -1.14
CA GLY A 135 -1.70 27.45 -1.19
C GLY A 135 -1.98 26.47 -0.06
N LEU A 136 -1.40 25.29 -0.16
CA LEU A 136 -1.43 24.26 0.89
C LEU A 136 -0.03 24.12 1.48
N THR A 137 0.09 24.28 2.79
CA THR A 137 1.34 23.98 3.50
C THR A 137 1.45 22.46 3.67
N ILE A 138 2.55 21.89 3.19
CA ILE A 138 2.82 20.45 3.27
C ILE A 138 4.13 20.24 4.03
N GLY A 139 4.08 19.31 4.98
CA GLY A 139 5.23 18.74 5.70
C GLY A 139 5.32 17.22 5.47
N ALA A 140 6.27 16.56 6.11
CA ALA A 140 6.33 15.10 6.17
C ALA A 140 5.06 14.52 6.82
N LEU A 141 4.56 13.39 6.31
CA LEU A 141 3.39 12.72 6.87
C LEU A 141 3.86 11.69 7.90
N MET A 142 3.52 11.92 9.17
CA MET A 142 3.88 11.04 10.30
C MET A 142 2.63 10.50 10.98
N GLU A 143 2.62 9.20 11.30
CA GLU A 143 1.63 8.55 12.16
C GLU A 143 2.31 8.10 13.45
N GLY A 144 2.13 8.90 14.51
CA GLY A 144 2.85 8.70 15.76
C GLY A 144 4.36 8.92 15.58
N THR A 145 5.12 7.82 15.57
CA THR A 145 6.58 7.81 15.34
C THR A 145 6.97 7.23 13.98
N GLU A 146 6.01 6.73 13.21
CA GLU A 146 6.25 6.13 11.91
C GLU A 146 6.16 7.19 10.81
N LEU A 147 7.21 7.28 9.98
CA LEU A 147 7.22 8.14 8.80
C LEU A 147 6.50 7.41 7.66
N ILE A 148 5.34 7.93 7.25
CA ILE A 148 4.56 7.35 6.14
C ILE A 148 5.07 7.84 4.80
N GLU A 149 5.17 9.16 4.63
CA GLU A 149 5.69 9.81 3.42
C GLU A 149 6.64 10.93 3.80
N ALA A 150 7.81 10.93 3.17
CA ALA A 150 8.82 11.97 3.34
C ALA A 150 8.42 13.26 2.59
N LEU A 151 9.03 14.39 2.97
CA LEU A 151 8.67 15.69 2.38
C LEU A 151 9.00 15.76 0.88
N ASP A 152 10.14 15.21 0.45
CA ASP A 152 10.59 15.20 -0.96
C ASP A 152 9.56 14.54 -1.86
N GLU A 153 9.11 13.34 -1.49
CA GLU A 153 8.13 12.57 -2.26
C GLU A 153 6.82 13.35 -2.45
N ARG A 154 6.44 14.18 -1.47
CA ARG A 154 5.19 14.96 -1.50
C ARG A 154 5.29 16.25 -2.31
N ILE A 155 6.48 16.84 -2.42
CA ILE A 155 6.69 18.14 -3.09
C ILE A 155 7.16 18.01 -4.55
N ILE A 156 7.80 16.89 -4.93
CA ILE A 156 8.26 16.64 -6.30
C ILE A 156 7.09 16.75 -7.28
N GLY A 157 7.31 17.47 -8.38
CA GLY A 157 6.33 17.69 -9.45
C GLY A 157 5.23 18.69 -9.11
N ARG A 158 5.34 19.43 -8.00
CA ARG A 158 4.39 20.49 -7.60
C ARG A 158 4.98 21.88 -7.84
N HIS A 159 4.12 22.88 -7.98
CA HIS A 159 4.54 24.28 -8.04
C HIS A 159 4.53 24.91 -6.64
N THR A 160 5.54 25.73 -6.34
CA THR A 160 5.57 26.52 -5.10
C THR A 160 4.55 27.65 -5.16
N LYS A 161 3.96 27.99 -4.00
CA LYS A 161 3.12 29.20 -3.89
C LYS A 161 3.88 30.38 -3.30
N LYS A 162 4.90 30.11 -2.51
CA LYS A 162 5.81 31.10 -1.92
C LYS A 162 7.23 30.79 -2.37
N THR A 163 8.04 31.83 -2.55
CA THR A 163 9.48 31.69 -2.78
C THR A 163 10.10 30.93 -1.63
N ILE A 164 10.88 29.90 -1.96
CA ILE A 164 11.66 29.12 -1.01
C ILE A 164 13.03 29.77 -0.89
N MET A 165 13.44 30.09 0.33
CA MET A 165 14.72 30.73 0.63
C MET A 165 15.51 29.87 1.60
N HIS A 166 16.83 29.91 1.47
CA HIS A 166 17.73 29.28 2.42
C HIS A 166 17.64 30.02 3.77
N PRO A 167 17.41 29.32 4.91
CA PRO A 167 17.22 29.91 6.22
C PRO A 167 18.47 30.63 6.73
N GLU A 168 19.67 30.11 6.45
CA GLU A 168 20.94 30.74 6.88
C GLU A 168 21.48 31.81 5.92
N THR A 169 21.53 31.55 4.60
CA THR A 169 22.15 32.47 3.63
C THR A 169 21.17 33.50 3.06
N GLY A 170 19.86 33.24 3.13
CA GLY A 170 18.84 34.07 2.50
C GLY A 170 18.81 33.97 0.97
N GLU A 171 19.58 33.06 0.38
CA GLU A 171 19.56 32.83 -1.07
C GLU A 171 18.23 32.21 -1.51
N VAL A 172 17.74 32.62 -2.68
CA VAL A 172 16.50 32.08 -3.25
C VAL A 172 16.79 30.72 -3.89
N ILE A 173 16.20 29.66 -3.35
CA ILE A 173 16.31 28.29 -3.88
C ILE A 173 15.35 28.12 -5.06
N LEU A 174 14.10 28.55 -4.88
CA LEU A 174 13.07 28.47 -5.91
C LEU A 174 12.11 29.66 -5.80
N GLU A 175 11.89 30.35 -6.91
CA GLU A 175 10.93 31.45 -6.98
C GLU A 175 9.48 30.98 -6.84
N LYS A 176 8.58 31.93 -6.57
CA LYS A 176 7.14 31.69 -6.56
C LYS A 176 6.67 31.13 -7.91
N ASP A 177 5.75 30.18 -7.86
CA ASP A 177 5.18 29.48 -9.02
C ASP A 177 6.22 28.69 -9.83
N GLY A 178 7.41 28.45 -9.28
CA GLY A 178 8.41 27.54 -9.86
C GLY A 178 8.01 26.08 -9.64
N LEU A 179 8.33 25.22 -10.61
CA LEU A 179 8.15 23.77 -10.53
C LEU A 179 9.27 23.15 -9.69
N ILE A 180 8.90 22.27 -8.77
CA ILE A 180 9.85 21.52 -7.95
C ILE A 180 10.21 20.22 -8.67
N ASP A 181 11.46 20.11 -9.12
CA ASP A 181 12.04 18.87 -9.62
C ASP A 181 12.72 18.06 -8.48
N GLN A 182 13.34 16.94 -8.82
CA GLN A 182 14.04 16.10 -7.85
C GLN A 182 15.25 16.78 -7.21
N ASP A 183 15.97 17.61 -7.96
CA ASP A 183 17.21 18.24 -7.48
C ASP A 183 16.88 19.41 -6.55
N ILE A 184 15.86 20.20 -6.87
CA ILE A 184 15.31 21.24 -6.01
C ILE A 184 14.73 20.62 -4.74
N ALA A 185 13.97 19.53 -4.84
CA ALA A 185 13.42 18.86 -3.65
C ALA A 185 14.52 18.40 -2.68
N ARG A 186 15.63 17.86 -3.20
CA ARG A 186 16.81 17.50 -2.39
C ARG A 186 17.45 18.72 -1.76
N ALA A 187 17.66 19.80 -2.53
CA ALA A 187 18.23 21.04 -2.01
C ALA A 187 17.37 21.63 -0.87
N VAL A 188 16.03 21.58 -0.98
CA VAL A 188 15.10 22.02 0.07
C VAL A 188 15.28 21.23 1.37
N ILE A 189 15.48 19.91 1.29
CA ILE A 189 15.67 19.05 2.46
C ILE A 189 17.07 19.20 3.07
N GLU A 190 18.12 19.26 2.25
CA GLU A 190 19.50 19.44 2.73
C GLU A 190 19.66 20.71 3.56
N VAL A 191 18.88 21.74 3.20
CA VAL A 191 18.83 23.04 3.86
C VAL A 191 17.99 23.01 5.16
N GLY A 192 17.31 21.90 5.45
CA GLY A 192 16.56 21.69 6.69
C GLY A 192 15.17 22.32 6.71
N ILE A 193 14.54 22.52 5.55
CA ILE A 193 13.18 23.06 5.46
C ILE A 193 12.17 21.93 5.72
N GLU A 194 11.37 22.08 6.78
CA GLU A 194 10.39 21.06 7.19
C GLU A 194 9.01 21.23 6.54
N GLU A 195 8.66 22.45 6.11
CA GLU A 195 7.36 22.76 5.52
C GLU A 195 7.48 23.64 4.29
N VAL A 196 6.72 23.32 3.24
CA VAL A 196 6.67 24.09 1.99
C VAL A 196 5.22 24.43 1.65
N THR A 197 4.96 25.69 1.28
CA THR A 197 3.65 26.09 0.75
C THR A 197 3.61 25.85 -0.75
N ILE A 198 2.84 24.84 -1.19
CA ILE A 198 2.67 24.49 -2.60
C ILE A 198 1.30 24.90 -3.15
N ARG A 199 1.18 24.91 -4.47
CA ARG A 199 -0.11 24.92 -5.17
C ARG A 199 -0.67 23.51 -5.20
N SER A 200 -2.00 23.41 -5.12
CA SER A 200 -2.71 22.13 -5.11
C SER A 200 -4.03 22.23 -5.86
N ALA A 201 -4.52 21.08 -6.34
CA ALA A 201 -5.87 20.95 -6.89
C ALA A 201 -6.95 21.35 -5.86
N PHE A 202 -6.71 21.16 -4.55
CA PHE A 202 -7.66 21.54 -3.49
C PHE A 202 -7.96 23.04 -3.43
N THR A 203 -7.01 23.89 -3.84
CA THR A 203 -7.12 25.35 -3.76
C THR A 203 -7.30 26.02 -5.12
N CYS A 204 -7.54 25.22 -6.17
CA CYS A 204 -7.73 25.70 -7.53
C CYS A 204 -9.07 26.44 -7.68
N ASN A 205 -9.10 27.50 -8.50
CA ASN A 205 -10.32 28.29 -8.78
C ASN A 205 -10.96 27.95 -10.14
N THR A 206 -10.39 27.00 -10.89
CA THR A 206 -10.93 26.56 -12.19
C THR A 206 -12.32 25.96 -11.98
N LYS A 207 -13.34 26.42 -12.73
CA LYS A 207 -14.75 26.02 -12.50
C LYS A 207 -15.03 24.53 -12.75
N HIS A 208 -14.46 23.95 -13.81
CA HIS A 208 -14.71 22.58 -14.23
C HIS A 208 -13.40 21.87 -14.58
N GLY A 209 -12.59 21.55 -13.58
CA GLY A 209 -11.30 20.91 -13.77
C GLY A 209 -10.23 21.58 -12.92
N VAL A 210 -8.99 21.56 -13.42
CA VAL A 210 -7.84 22.14 -12.73
C VAL A 210 -7.00 22.96 -13.70
N CYS A 211 -6.15 23.83 -13.18
CA CYS A 211 -5.16 24.53 -13.99
C CYS A 211 -3.81 23.81 -13.95
N LYS A 212 -2.98 24.04 -14.97
CA LYS A 212 -1.64 23.44 -15.15
C LYS A 212 -0.79 23.63 -13.89
N LYS A 213 -0.70 24.85 -13.35
CA LYS A 213 0.10 25.14 -12.15
C LYS A 213 -0.41 24.46 -10.86
N CYS A 214 -1.73 24.34 -10.68
CA CYS A 214 -2.29 23.69 -9.50
C CYS A 214 -2.17 22.16 -9.56
N TYR A 215 -2.12 21.58 -10.75
CA TYR A 215 -1.85 20.16 -10.93
C TYR A 215 -0.36 19.85 -10.81
N GLY A 216 0.47 20.52 -11.61
CA GLY A 216 1.92 20.32 -11.65
C GLY A 216 2.37 19.42 -12.80
N MET A 217 3.19 18.43 -12.47
CA MET A 217 3.83 17.51 -13.41
C MET A 217 2.91 16.36 -13.82
N ASN A 218 2.99 15.95 -15.09
CA ASN A 218 2.46 14.69 -15.56
C ASN A 218 3.43 13.56 -15.20
N LEU A 219 3.01 12.68 -14.29
CA LEU A 219 3.84 11.58 -13.78
C LEU A 219 4.19 10.52 -14.84
N ALA A 220 3.47 10.48 -15.97
CA ALA A 220 3.77 9.55 -17.06
C ALA A 220 4.92 10.03 -17.96
N THR A 221 5.06 11.35 -18.15
CA THR A 221 6.10 11.94 -19.02
C THR A 221 7.26 12.55 -18.23
N GLY A 222 7.04 12.93 -16.97
CA GLY A 222 7.99 13.67 -16.15
C GLY A 222 8.06 15.17 -16.50
N GLU A 223 7.17 15.64 -17.37
CA GLU A 223 7.09 17.04 -17.81
C GLU A 223 5.85 17.73 -17.22
N GLU A 224 5.74 19.05 -17.37
CA GLU A 224 4.53 19.76 -16.96
C GLU A 224 3.29 19.23 -17.70
N VAL A 225 2.14 19.20 -17.01
CA VAL A 225 0.90 18.73 -17.62
C VAL A 225 0.41 19.67 -18.74
N GLU A 226 -0.16 19.13 -19.80
CA GLU A 226 -0.69 19.93 -20.91
C GLU A 226 -2.19 20.21 -20.76
N VAL A 227 -2.65 21.30 -21.40
CA VAL A 227 -4.08 21.64 -21.46
C VAL A 227 -4.81 20.58 -22.27
N GLY A 228 -5.92 20.07 -21.72
CA GLY A 228 -6.70 18.97 -22.30
C GLY A 228 -6.42 17.61 -21.67
N GLU A 229 -5.44 17.47 -20.78
CA GLU A 229 -5.15 16.19 -20.13
C GLU A 229 -6.28 15.75 -19.20
N ALA A 230 -6.74 14.51 -19.35
CA ALA A 230 -7.84 13.90 -18.59
C ALA A 230 -7.38 13.38 -17.21
N VAL A 231 -6.85 14.28 -16.39
CA VAL A 231 -6.23 13.95 -15.08
C VAL A 231 -7.18 13.26 -14.10
N GLY A 232 -8.48 13.49 -14.19
CA GLY A 232 -9.47 12.79 -13.36
C GLY A 232 -9.60 11.30 -13.65
N ILE A 233 -9.56 10.92 -14.94
CA ILE A 233 -9.57 9.51 -15.36
C ILE A 233 -8.29 8.82 -14.90
N ILE A 234 -7.14 9.49 -15.08
CA ILE A 234 -5.83 8.98 -14.65
C ILE A 234 -5.85 8.74 -13.13
N ALA A 235 -6.32 9.71 -12.34
CA ALA A 235 -6.41 9.57 -10.89
C ALA A 235 -7.34 8.41 -10.46
N ALA A 236 -8.51 8.28 -11.10
CA ALA A 236 -9.46 7.21 -10.81
C ALA A 236 -8.87 5.81 -11.09
N GLN A 237 -8.13 5.66 -12.20
CA GLN A 237 -7.45 4.41 -12.54
C GLN A 237 -6.30 4.10 -11.59
N SER A 238 -5.48 5.09 -11.26
CA SER A 238 -4.35 4.94 -10.32
C SER A 238 -4.79 4.54 -8.91
N ILE A 239 -6.02 4.87 -8.50
CA ILE A 239 -6.60 4.41 -7.22
C ILE A 239 -7.28 3.05 -7.37
N GLY A 240 -8.00 2.84 -8.48
CA GLY A 240 -8.80 1.63 -8.72
C GLY A 240 -8.00 0.36 -9.03
N GLU A 241 -6.92 0.48 -9.82
CA GLU A 241 -6.08 -0.67 -10.17
C GLU A 241 -5.42 -1.30 -8.93
N PRO A 242 -4.76 -0.54 -8.03
CA PRO A 242 -4.24 -1.10 -6.78
C PRO A 242 -5.33 -1.70 -5.89
N GLY A 243 -6.55 -1.13 -5.86
CA GLY A 243 -7.68 -1.74 -5.14
C GLY A 243 -7.99 -3.16 -5.63
N THR A 244 -7.87 -3.38 -6.93
CA THR A 244 -8.11 -4.69 -7.56
C THR A 244 -6.93 -5.63 -7.27
N GLN A 245 -5.70 -5.09 -7.25
CA GLN A 245 -4.52 -5.84 -6.87
C GLN A 245 -4.51 -6.24 -5.39
N LEU A 246 -4.95 -5.36 -4.49
CA LEU A 246 -5.07 -5.62 -3.05
C LEU A 246 -6.05 -6.76 -2.80
N THR A 247 -7.17 -6.78 -3.51
CA THR A 247 -8.16 -7.87 -3.41
C THR A 247 -7.71 -9.17 -4.06
N MET A 248 -6.83 -9.14 -5.06
CA MET A 248 -6.29 -10.36 -5.66
C MET A 248 -5.09 -10.93 -4.88
N ARG A 249 -4.11 -10.11 -4.49
CA ARG A 249 -2.83 -10.61 -3.91
C ARG A 249 -2.94 -11.04 -2.45
N THR A 250 -3.81 -10.43 -1.65
CA THR A 250 -3.88 -10.72 -0.20
C THR A 250 -4.60 -12.03 0.13
N PHE A 251 -5.59 -12.45 -0.66
CA PHE A 251 -6.43 -13.62 -0.35
C PHE A 251 -5.93 -14.94 -0.98
N HIS A 252 -4.88 -14.90 -1.81
CA HIS A 252 -4.32 -16.09 -2.47
C HIS A 252 -3.22 -16.83 -1.68
N THR A 253 -2.97 -16.48 -0.41
CA THR A 253 -1.94 -17.13 0.42
C THR A 253 -2.24 -18.59 0.79
N GLY A 254 -3.33 -19.18 0.26
CA GLY A 254 -3.62 -20.60 0.38
C GLY A 254 -4.07 -21.02 1.78
N GLY A 255 -4.66 -20.09 2.55
CA GLY A 255 -5.24 -20.34 3.86
C GLY A 255 -4.29 -20.21 5.05
N VAL A 256 -3.00 -19.94 4.81
CA VAL A 256 -2.01 -19.78 5.88
C VAL A 256 -2.33 -18.50 6.65
N ALA A 257 -2.44 -18.62 7.97
CA ALA A 257 -2.67 -17.47 8.83
C ALA A 257 -1.51 -16.46 8.71
N GLY A 258 -1.86 -15.20 8.43
CA GLY A 258 -1.00 -14.03 8.43
C GLY A 258 -1.83 -12.82 8.86
N ASP A 259 -1.21 -11.65 9.02
CA ASP A 259 -1.92 -10.45 9.45
C ASP A 259 -3.05 -10.14 8.47
N ASP A 260 -4.27 -10.12 9.02
CA ASP A 260 -5.50 -9.94 8.27
C ASP A 260 -5.61 -8.45 7.89
N ILE A 261 -5.17 -8.10 6.68
CA ILE A 261 -5.34 -6.76 6.09
C ILE A 261 -6.81 -6.59 5.67
N THR A 262 -7.76 -6.93 6.54
CA THR A 262 -9.20 -6.68 6.35
C THR A 262 -9.55 -5.19 6.39
N GLN A 263 -8.58 -4.32 6.69
CA GLN A 263 -8.73 -2.87 6.65
C GLN A 263 -8.51 -2.21 5.28
N GLY A 264 -8.15 -2.94 4.21
CA GLY A 264 -7.80 -2.33 2.93
C GLY A 264 -8.98 -1.70 2.17
N LEU A 265 -9.61 -2.45 1.27
CA LEU A 265 -10.67 -1.92 0.38
C LEU A 265 -11.93 -1.42 1.13
N PRO A 266 -12.44 -2.08 2.20
CA PRO A 266 -13.61 -1.59 2.92
C PRO A 266 -13.41 -0.20 3.53
N ARG A 267 -12.22 0.09 4.06
CA ARG A 267 -11.91 1.42 4.62
C ARG A 267 -11.82 2.48 3.53
N ILE A 268 -11.20 2.15 2.40
CA ILE A 268 -11.14 3.04 1.23
C ILE A 268 -12.56 3.38 0.76
N GLN A 269 -13.44 2.39 0.63
CA GLN A 269 -14.85 2.61 0.28
C GLN A 269 -15.58 3.47 1.30
N GLU A 270 -15.35 3.24 2.59
CA GLU A 270 -15.97 4.02 3.67
C GLU A 270 -15.58 5.51 3.60
N ILE A 271 -14.30 5.80 3.34
CA ILE A 271 -13.77 7.16 3.18
C ILE A 271 -14.38 7.84 1.96
N PHE A 272 -14.39 7.18 0.78
CA PHE A 272 -14.95 7.77 -0.44
C PHE A 272 -16.46 7.96 -0.40
N GLU A 273 -17.18 7.13 0.34
CA GLU A 273 -18.63 7.22 0.48
C GLU A 273 -19.08 8.05 1.68
N SER A 274 -18.13 8.59 2.47
CA SER A 274 -18.39 9.36 3.67
C SER A 274 -19.34 8.65 4.65
N ARG A 275 -19.21 7.32 4.76
CA ARG A 275 -20.01 6.50 5.68
C ARG A 275 -19.49 6.68 7.11
N ASN A 276 -20.37 6.52 8.09
CA ASN A 276 -19.93 6.52 9.49
C ASN A 276 -18.96 5.35 9.72
N PRO A 277 -17.80 5.61 10.36
CA PRO A 277 -16.89 4.54 10.72
C PRO A 277 -17.55 3.58 11.68
N LYS A 278 -17.23 2.29 11.54
CA LYS A 278 -17.76 1.22 12.40
C LYS A 278 -17.07 1.16 13.78
N GLY A 279 -16.29 2.18 14.15
CA GLY A 279 -15.52 2.29 15.39
C GLY A 279 -16.09 3.34 16.32
#